data_AF-A0A7X7HN63-F1
#
_entry.id   AF-A0A7X7HN63-F1
#
_cell.length_a   1.000
_cell.length_b   1.000
_cell.length_c   1.000
_cell.angle_alpha   90.00
_cell.angle_beta   90.00
_cell.angle_gamma   90.00
#
_symmetry.space_group_name_H-M   'P 1'
#
loop_
_entity.id
_entity.type
_entity.pdbx_description
1 polymer ?
#
loop_
_entity_poly.entity_id
_entity_poly.type
_entity_poly.pdbx_seq_one_letter_code
_entity_poly.pdbx_strand_id
1 'polypeptide(L)'
;MSTNLSNLSKYMKFVGLLMMIGGVIYCITIIGAIIGVPYYLMGKRLRESADAFTDYNSSSSVSDLQTAIGQQTKAFFIMYILAIIGLVLIAIYIVVLLAMLASGAF
;
A
#
# COMPACT_ATOMS: atom_id res chain seq x y z
N MET A 1 -12.29 -15.58 21.63
CA MET A 1 -12.18 -14.61 20.52
C MET A 1 -10.75 -14.08 20.50
N SER A 2 -10.02 -14.14 19.38
CA SER A 2 -8.60 -13.75 19.38
C SER A 2 -8.47 -12.22 19.29
N THR A 3 -7.87 -11.61 20.30
CA THR A 3 -7.50 -10.18 20.32
C THR A 3 -6.68 -9.77 19.08
N ASN A 4 -5.94 -10.72 18.51
CA ASN A 4 -5.12 -10.54 17.31
C ASN A 4 -5.93 -10.13 16.07
N LEU A 5 -7.12 -10.68 15.84
CA LEU A 5 -7.89 -10.39 14.62
C LEU A 5 -8.52 -8.99 14.65
N SER A 6 -8.99 -8.57 15.83
CA SER A 6 -9.48 -7.21 16.08
C SER A 6 -8.35 -6.17 15.92
N ASN A 7 -7.17 -6.46 16.50
CA ASN A 7 -6.01 -5.60 16.36
C ASN A 7 -5.51 -5.51 14.91
N LEU A 8 -5.50 -6.64 14.18
CA LEU A 8 -5.14 -6.68 12.75
C LEU A 8 -6.04 -5.75 11.93
N SER A 9 -7.35 -5.87 12.09
CA SER A 9 -8.34 -5.03 11.39
C SER A 9 -8.14 -3.55 11.71
N LYS A 10 -7.86 -3.21 12.98
CA LYS A 10 -7.57 -1.84 13.40
C LYS A 10 -6.31 -1.27 12.72
N TYR A 11 -5.23 -2.04 12.67
CA TYR A 11 -3.99 -1.61 12.01
C TYR A 11 -4.16 -1.48 10.49
N MET A 12 -4.85 -2.41 9.85
CA MET A 12 -5.13 -2.35 8.42
C MET A 12 -5.98 -1.12 8.05
N LYS A 13 -6.96 -0.75 8.88
CA LYS A 13 -7.75 0.48 8.71
C LYS A 13 -6.90 1.74 8.80
N PHE A 14 -5.98 1.77 9.77
CA PHE A 14 -5.08 2.90 9.99
C PHE A 14 -4.06 3.04 8.86
N VAL A 15 -3.37 1.96 8.52
CA VAL A 15 -2.39 1.93 7.42
C VAL A 15 -3.07 2.26 6.09
N GLY A 16 -4.26 1.70 5.82
CA GLY A 16 -4.99 2.00 4.60
C GLY A 16 -5.44 3.46 4.50
N LEU A 17 -5.76 4.11 5.62
CA LEU A 17 -6.03 5.55 5.67
C LEU A 17 -4.77 6.38 5.38
N LEU A 18 -3.64 6.03 6.00
CA LEU A 18 -2.36 6.69 5.71
C LEU A 18 -1.98 6.54 4.23
N MET A 19 -2.18 5.36 3.65
CA MET A 19 -1.92 5.11 2.23
C MET A 19 -2.84 5.91 1.33
N MET A 20 -4.13 6.03 1.65
CA MET A 20 -5.05 6.89 0.89
C MET A 20 -4.62 8.35 0.94
N ILE A 21 -4.30 8.88 2.13
CA ILE A 21 -3.85 10.28 2.29
C ILE A 21 -2.54 10.50 1.53
N GLY A 22 -1.56 9.61 1.70
CA GLY A 22 -0.28 9.67 0.98
C GLY A 22 -0.49 9.65 -0.53
N GLY A 23 -1.39 8.79 -1.03
CA GLY A 23 -1.70 8.70 -2.46
C GLY A 23 -2.28 10.00 -3.02
N VAL A 24 -3.19 10.64 -2.28
CA VAL A 24 -3.75 11.95 -2.66
C VAL A 24 -2.65 13.02 -2.70
N ILE A 25 -1.74 13.02 -1.73
CA ILE A 25 -0.60 13.96 -1.71
C ILE A 25 0.31 13.75 -2.94
N TYR A 26 0.59 12.50 -3.31
CA TYR A 26 1.36 12.19 -4.53
C TYR A 26 0.66 12.65 -5.81
N CYS A 27 -0.68 12.61 -5.84
CA CYS A 27 -1.48 13.08 -6.98
C CYS A 27 -1.47 14.60 -7.19
N ILE A 28 -0.90 15.41 -6.28
CA ILE A 28 -0.79 16.87 -6.46
C ILE A 28 0.06 17.23 -7.70
N THR A 29 1.00 16.35 -8.08
CA THR A 29 1.81 16.51 -9.28
C THR A 29 1.35 15.55 -10.38
N ILE A 30 1.39 15.97 -11.64
CA ILE A 30 1.03 15.12 -12.80
C ILE A 30 1.89 13.85 -12.83
N ILE A 31 3.19 14.00 -12.56
CA ILE A 31 4.15 12.88 -12.52
C ILE A 31 3.85 11.96 -11.34
N GLY A 32 3.60 12.54 -10.16
CA GLY A 32 3.29 11.79 -8.95
C GLY A 32 1.95 11.07 -9.02
N ALA A 33 0.97 11.54 -9.81
CA ALA A 33 -0.32 10.88 -9.98
C ALA A 33 -0.22 9.46 -10.55
N ILE A 34 0.80 9.18 -11.38
CA ILE A 34 1.06 7.83 -11.93
C ILE A 34 1.30 6.82 -10.80
N ILE A 35 1.95 7.25 -9.72
CA ILE A 35 2.26 6.43 -8.54
C ILE A 35 1.19 6.60 -7.46
N GLY A 36 0.64 7.81 -7.31
CA GLY A 36 -0.33 8.18 -6.30
C GLY A 36 -1.68 7.48 -6.45
N VAL A 37 -2.17 7.31 -7.69
CA VAL A 37 -3.42 6.59 -7.97
C VAL A 37 -3.34 5.11 -7.52
N PRO A 38 -2.33 4.32 -7.94
CA PRO A 38 -2.19 2.95 -7.44
C PRO A 38 -1.99 2.90 -5.92
N TYR A 39 -1.22 3.83 -5.34
CA TYR A 39 -1.02 3.90 -3.89
C TYR A 39 -2.32 4.17 -3.12
N TYR A 40 -3.18 5.06 -3.63
CA TYR A 40 -4.51 5.31 -3.10
C TYR A 40 -5.42 4.08 -3.19
N LEU A 41 -5.45 3.41 -4.34
CA LEU A 41 -6.24 2.20 -4.57
C LEU A 41 -5.81 1.05 -3.65
N MET A 42 -4.51 0.94 -3.37
CA MET A 42 -3.98 0.00 -2.38
C MET A 42 -4.56 0.27 -0.98
N GLY A 43 -4.51 1.53 -0.52
CA GLY A 43 -5.05 1.92 0.78
C GLY A 43 -6.55 1.64 0.91
N LYS A 44 -7.32 1.92 -0.15
CA LYS A 44 -8.76 1.59 -0.21
C LYS A 44 -9.00 0.07 -0.05
N ARG A 45 -8.30 -0.76 -0.83
CA ARG A 45 -8.46 -2.22 -0.76
C ARG A 45 -8.03 -2.82 0.58
N LEU A 46 -7.00 -2.24 1.21
CA LEU A 46 -6.56 -2.66 2.54
C LEU A 46 -7.61 -2.36 3.61
N ARG A 47 -8.36 -1.25 3.47
CA ARG A 47 -9.48 -0.92 4.35
C ARG A 47 -10.68 -1.83 4.13
N GLU A 48 -11.07 -2.09 2.88
CA GLU A 48 -12.15 -3.03 2.57
C GLU A 48 -11.84 -4.42 3.17
N SER A 49 -10.58 -4.86 3.08
CA SER A 49 -10.14 -6.13 3.66
C SER A 49 -10.27 -6.15 5.18
N ALA A 50 -9.96 -5.02 5.83
CA ALA A 50 -10.09 -4.86 7.27
C ALA A 50 -11.55 -4.87 7.75
N ASP A 51 -12.47 -4.32 6.94
CA ASP A 51 -13.91 -4.42 7.20
C ASP A 51 -14.37 -5.88 7.11
N ALA A 52 -13.97 -6.60 6.05
CA ALA A 52 -14.28 -8.02 5.91
C ALA A 52 -13.68 -8.91 7.03
N PHE A 53 -12.50 -8.58 7.56
CA PHE A 53 -11.94 -9.26 8.75
C PHE A 53 -12.72 -8.93 10.04
N THR A 54 -13.30 -7.73 10.14
CA THR A 54 -14.18 -7.35 11.25
C THR A 54 -15.49 -8.13 11.19
N ASP A 55 -16.04 -8.30 10.00
CA ASP A 55 -17.26 -9.08 9.76
C ASP A 55 -17.03 -10.57 10.06
N TYR A 56 -15.92 -11.15 9.58
CA TYR A 56 -15.53 -12.51 9.91
C TYR A 56 -15.40 -12.74 11.42
N ASN A 57 -14.84 -11.78 12.15
CA ASN A 57 -14.74 -11.87 13.61
C ASN A 57 -16.12 -12.00 14.28
N SER A 58 -17.18 -11.46 13.66
CA SER A 58 -18.55 -11.49 14.17
C SER A 58 -19.37 -12.67 13.64
N SER A 59 -19.15 -13.07 12.38
CA SER A 59 -19.93 -14.12 11.69
C SER A 59 -19.30 -15.51 11.79
N SER A 60 -17.98 -15.61 11.95
CA SER A 60 -17.19 -16.85 11.82
C SER A 60 -17.39 -17.60 10.49
N SER A 61 -17.89 -16.92 9.45
CA SER A 61 -18.12 -17.53 8.14
C SER A 61 -16.83 -17.65 7.33
N VAL A 62 -16.58 -18.83 6.77
CA VAL A 62 -15.42 -19.07 5.87
C VAL A 62 -15.49 -18.20 4.61
N SER A 63 -16.68 -17.81 4.15
CA SER A 63 -16.85 -16.90 3.02
C SER A 63 -16.24 -15.51 3.27
N ASP A 64 -16.38 -15.02 4.50
CA ASP A 64 -15.96 -13.67 4.88
C ASP A 64 -14.44 -13.63 5.03
N LEU A 65 -13.87 -14.71 5.55
CA LEU A 65 -12.42 -14.90 5.59
C LEU A 65 -11.81 -14.96 4.18
N GLN A 66 -12.44 -15.72 3.26
CA GLN A 66 -11.96 -15.80 1.87
C GLN A 66 -12.04 -14.43 1.18
N THR A 67 -13.10 -13.66 1.44
CA THR A 67 -13.26 -12.30 0.92
C THR A 67 -12.19 -11.36 1.48
N ALA A 68 -11.95 -11.41 2.79
CA ALA A 68 -10.94 -10.59 3.47
C ALA A 68 -9.54 -10.85 2.92
N ILE A 69 -9.15 -12.13 2.78
CA ILE A 69 -7.87 -12.54 2.19
C ILE A 69 -7.79 -12.13 0.72
N GLY A 70 -8.86 -12.32 -0.06
CA GLY A 70 -8.88 -11.95 -1.48
C GLY A 70 -8.63 -10.45 -1.70
N GLN A 71 -9.20 -9.60 -0.85
CA GLN A 71 -8.96 -8.15 -0.90
C GLN A 71 -7.56 -7.78 -0.38
N GLN A 72 -7.07 -8.46 0.65
CA GLN A 72 -5.70 -8.27 1.14
C GLN A 72 -4.66 -8.61 0.07
N THR A 73 -4.80 -9.76 -0.60
CA THR A 73 -3.93 -10.19 -1.70
C THR A 73 -3.92 -9.17 -2.84
N LYS A 74 -5.10 -8.62 -3.17
CA LYS A 74 -5.24 -7.54 -4.16
C LYS A 74 -4.51 -6.26 -3.74
N ALA A 75 -4.48 -5.91 -2.45
CA ALA A 75 -3.71 -4.78 -1.95
C ALA A 75 -2.20 -5.05 -2.02
N PHE A 76 -1.76 -6.25 -1.65
CA PHE A 76 -0.35 -6.66 -1.75
C PHE A 76 0.15 -6.73 -3.19
N PHE A 77 -0.70 -7.11 -4.15
CA PHE A 77 -0.33 -7.07 -5.56
C PHE A 77 -0.01 -5.64 -6.03
N ILE A 78 -0.79 -4.66 -5.60
CA ILE A 78 -0.52 -3.25 -5.90
C ILE A 78 0.78 -2.80 -5.21
N MET A 79 0.98 -3.21 -3.95
CA MET A 79 2.23 -2.96 -3.21
C MET A 79 3.45 -3.51 -3.92
N TYR A 80 3.35 -4.73 -4.45
CA TYR A 80 4.41 -5.41 -5.19
C TYR A 80 4.81 -4.62 -6.44
N ILE A 81 3.82 -4.16 -7.22
CA ILE A 81 4.09 -3.33 -8.41
C ILE A 81 4.77 -2.02 -8.01
N LEU A 82 4.26 -1.34 -6.98
CA LEU A 82 4.84 -0.09 -6.48
C LEU A 82 6.26 -0.29 -5.95
N ALA A 83 6.55 -1.41 -5.31
CA ALA A 83 7.88 -1.74 -4.81
C ALA A 83 8.89 -1.92 -5.96
N ILE A 84 8.50 -2.56 -7.07
CA ILE A 84 9.35 -2.68 -8.26
C ILE A 84 9.65 -1.29 -8.84
N ILE A 85 8.63 -0.45 -9.01
CA ILE A 85 8.79 0.92 -9.53
C ILE A 85 9.74 1.71 -8.62
N GLY A 86 9.52 1.66 -7.31
CA GLY A 86 10.36 2.34 -6.32
C GLY A 86 11.82 1.88 -6.37
N LEU A 87 12.05 0.57 -6.52
CA LEU A 87 13.39 0.00 -6.59
C LEU A 87 14.15 0.48 -7.84
N VAL A 88 13.48 0.54 -8.98
CA VAL A 88 14.07 1.08 -10.23
C VAL A 88 14.43 2.56 -10.08
N LEU A 89 13.54 3.38 -9.50
CA LEU A 89 13.79 4.80 -9.28
C LEU A 89 14.98 5.04 -8.32
N ILE A 90 15.06 4.27 -7.23
CA ILE A 90 16.19 4.35 -6.29
C ILE A 90 17.50 3.97 -6.98
N ALA A 91 17.51 2.92 -7.80
CA ALA A 91 18.70 2.50 -8.53
C ALA A 91 19.20 3.60 -9.49
N ILE A 92 18.29 4.22 -10.26
CA ILE A 92 18.63 5.34 -11.16
C ILE A 92 19.16 6.53 -10.36
N TYR A 93 18.51 6.88 -9.26
CA TYR A 93 18.93 7.99 -8.39
C TYR A 93 20.35 7.79 -7.84
N ILE A 94 20.69 6.57 -7.40
CA ILE A 94 22.04 6.23 -6.92
C ILE A 94 23.07 6.38 -8.04
N VAL A 95 22.78 5.89 -9.26
CA VAL A 95 23.69 6.01 -10.40
C VAL A 95 23.96 7.48 -10.75
N VAL A 96 22.92 8.31 -10.78
CA VAL A 96 23.05 9.75 -11.06
C VAL A 96 23.88 10.44 -9.98
N LEU A 97 23.63 10.15 -8.70
CA LEU A 97 24.41 10.71 -7.59
C LEU A 97 25.90 10.36 -7.70
N LEU A 98 26.23 9.09 -7.99
CA LEU A 98 27.61 8.65 -8.16
C LEU A 98 28.28 9.34 -9.36
N ALA A 99 27.57 9.51 -10.46
CA ALA A 99 28.07 10.21 -11.64
C ALA A 99 28.33 11.70 -11.38
N MET A 100 27.44 12.38 -10.65
CA MET A 100 27.64 13.78 -10.24
C MET A 100 28.85 13.92 -9.31
N LEU A 101 29.02 13.00 -8.37
CA LEU A 101 30.16 12.99 -7.44
C LEU A 101 31.49 12.74 -8.19
N ALA A 102 31.48 11.84 -9.17
CA ALA A 102 32.66 11.55 -9.99
C ALA A 102 33.04 12.67 -10.96
N SER A 103 32.07 13.46 -11.44
CA SER A 103 32.30 14.57 -12.37
C SER A 103 32.75 15.88 -11.70
N GLY A 104 32.83 15.92 -10.36
CA GLY A 104 33.25 17.11 -9.63
C GLY A 104 32.27 18.28 -9.76
N ALA A 105 30.99 18.00 -10.05
CA ALA A 105 29.92 18.99 -10.13
C ALA A 105 29.47 19.53 -8.74
N PHE A 106 30.30 19.34 -7.72
CA PHE A 106 30.14 19.77 -6.32
C PHE A 106 31.46 20.32 -5.79
#